data_AF-A0A925ZV32-F1
#
_entry.id   AF-A0A925ZV32-F1
#
_cell.length_a   1.000
_cell.length_b   1.000
_cell.length_c   1.000
_cell.angle_alpha   90.00
_cell.angle_beta   90.00
_cell.angle_gamma   90.00
#
_symmetry.space_group_name_H-M   'P 1'
#
loop_
_entity.id
_entity.type
_entity.pdbx_description
1 polymer ?
#
loop_
_entity_poly.entity_id
_entity_poly.type
_entity_poly.pdbx_seq_one_letter_code
_entity_poly.pdbx_strand_id
1 'polypeptide(L)'
;MKYVVYVWVLLWLGALPTLAQTTPPAPATRVIEPTDTTRRPAARTDSLRRRFDQERLLNGLRAYTKRKTIAGKAASALFNFTARREDQAGLDVALLDRQFDRHNYKIVRRIGIRTLTAFGYSISDTTRIPRNFLEKAGNAFHMKTSRTRVRQVLLFHVGEELEPQALAESERLLRQTNELVDARVFVNERTSTADSVDVEIVTKDVFSLSGSVELRDVGAGIIGLRDQNFLGLGHQFRNRYEYGRRQPQTWSYQGSYRIPFRDFLYGEARYQDEFQNRSGGATLSRDFYSINTKYAGALSVNFYDYERLPPAGEPQVYAPIRYNTQDLWVGRSLPLRSYDLGYENPGRLILAARMLRTYHTTRPNLNYLNANAVFGTVGYSLRRYYKDKYLFGFGRTEDIPTGTLLSATVGYELNDQSPRNYYGTRISTASYSPRKGYLYLSGEFGSYVRPATRDWQQGLLSTEILYFTRLYHTGNYQWRHFLWNRMAVGLNRLPGDLPLSIEGERGLRGFRGPYDLRGTSRLVLNYETTVYTPVSFLGFRLAGVLFADAAWLNTRSSSALPMQEKPYTGFGVGFRFRNEYTPVRTIQILFGYYPRGLTSASGYRIYESSRPYYDFSDFSFGQPGVARYE
;
A
#
# COMPACT_ATOMS: atom_id res chain seq x y z
N MET A 1 3.17 34.19 19.96
CA MET A 1 4.13 33.41 20.80
C MET A 1 3.50 32.49 21.85
N LYS A 2 2.18 32.55 22.16
CA LYS A 2 1.53 31.63 23.12
C LYS A 2 1.18 30.22 22.57
N TYR A 3 1.30 29.99 21.25
CA TYR A 3 0.95 28.72 20.61
C TYR A 3 2.10 27.71 20.49
N VAL A 4 3.35 28.14 20.69
CA VAL A 4 4.53 27.26 20.56
C VAL A 4 4.67 26.35 21.79
N VAL A 5 4.20 26.77 22.96
CA VAL A 5 4.32 26.01 24.21
C VAL A 5 3.37 24.80 24.24
N TYR A 6 2.21 24.88 23.59
CA TYR A 6 1.26 23.76 23.53
C TYR A 6 1.68 22.63 22.58
N VAL A 7 2.49 22.92 21.57
CA VAL A 7 3.03 21.91 20.64
C VAL A 7 4.12 21.06 21.30
N TRP A 8 4.87 21.62 22.26
CA TRP A 8 5.87 20.88 23.03
C TRP A 8 5.27 19.94 24.09
N VAL A 9 4.10 20.27 24.66
CA VAL A 9 3.42 19.43 25.66
C VAL A 9 2.82 18.15 25.03
N LEU A 10 2.42 18.20 23.75
CA LEU A 10 1.91 17.01 23.04
C LEU A 10 3.00 16.03 22.59
N LEU A 11 4.26 16.47 22.47
CA LEU A 11 5.40 15.61 22.14
C LEU A 11 6.00 14.90 23.36
N TRP A 12 5.65 15.30 24.59
CA TRP A 12 6.23 14.75 25.83
C TRP A 12 5.38 13.67 26.53
N LEU A 13 4.15 13.41 26.08
CA LEU A 13 3.28 12.37 26.64
C LEU A 13 3.54 10.94 26.10
N GLY A 14 4.57 10.75 25.28
CA GLY A 14 4.93 9.46 24.67
C GLY A 14 6.04 8.67 25.38
N ALA A 15 6.59 9.15 26.49
CA ALA A 15 7.70 8.49 27.17
C ALA A 15 7.54 8.53 28.70
N LEU A 16 6.89 7.52 29.27
CA LEU A 16 7.07 7.17 30.68
C LEU A 16 7.75 5.79 30.75
N PRO A 17 8.90 5.66 31.45
CA PRO A 17 9.47 4.36 31.74
C PRO A 17 8.62 3.68 32.83
N THR A 18 8.25 2.42 32.60
CA THR A 18 7.67 1.55 33.61
C THR A 18 8.70 1.33 34.72
N LEU A 19 8.54 2.02 35.85
CA LEU A 19 9.23 1.69 37.10
C LEU A 19 8.67 0.35 37.61
N ALA A 20 9.53 -0.67 37.63
CA ALA A 20 9.22 -1.96 38.23
C ALA A 20 9.06 -1.78 39.74
N GLN A 21 7.85 -2.02 40.25
CA GLN A 21 7.61 -2.16 41.69
C GLN A 21 8.14 -3.52 42.15
N THR A 22 9.03 -3.51 43.12
CA THR A 22 9.51 -4.69 43.83
C THR A 22 8.43 -5.17 44.81
N THR A 23 7.87 -6.35 44.54
CA THR A 23 7.00 -7.06 45.49
C THR A 23 7.81 -7.61 46.67
N PRO A 24 7.37 -7.44 47.93
CA PRO A 24 8.01 -8.07 49.09
C PRO A 24 7.67 -9.57 49.18
N PRO A 25 8.50 -10.39 49.86
CA PRO A 25 8.33 -11.84 49.90
C PRO A 25 7.20 -12.26 50.85
N ALA A 26 6.41 -13.25 50.42
CA ALA A 26 5.41 -13.91 51.26
C ALA A 26 6.08 -14.89 52.25
N PRO A 27 5.52 -15.09 53.46
CA PRO A 27 6.11 -15.98 54.47
C PRO A 27 5.87 -17.46 54.14
N ALA A 28 6.85 -18.27 54.54
CA ALA A 28 6.89 -19.71 54.36
C ALA A 28 5.69 -20.41 55.02
N THR A 29 4.97 -21.24 54.25
CA THR A 29 3.97 -22.16 54.79
C THR A 29 4.46 -23.61 54.64
N ARG A 30 4.28 -24.36 55.72
CA ARG A 30 4.84 -25.70 56.01
C ARG A 30 4.52 -26.75 54.95
N VAL A 31 5.51 -27.60 54.71
CA VAL A 31 5.37 -28.91 54.04
C VAL A 31 4.64 -29.86 54.99
N ILE A 32 3.53 -30.45 54.53
CA ILE A 32 2.94 -31.68 55.07
C ILE A 32 2.61 -32.57 53.87
N GLU A 33 3.27 -33.71 53.76
CA GLU A 33 2.83 -34.86 52.96
C GLU A 33 2.27 -35.95 53.91
N PRO A 34 1.58 -36.99 53.41
CA PRO A 34 0.22 -36.96 52.88
C PRO A 34 -0.69 -37.86 53.74
N THR A 35 -2.01 -37.78 53.54
CA THR A 35 -2.91 -38.83 54.03
C THR A 35 -3.85 -39.26 52.93
N ASP A 36 -3.73 -40.54 52.60
CA ASP A 36 -4.52 -41.29 51.65
C ASP A 36 -5.95 -41.48 52.17
N THR A 37 -6.94 -40.93 51.48
CA THR A 37 -8.31 -41.42 51.54
C THR A 37 -8.99 -41.29 50.19
N THR A 38 -9.33 -42.46 49.65
CA THR A 38 -10.08 -42.75 48.45
C THR A 38 -11.49 -42.12 48.35
N ARG A 39 -11.90 -41.87 47.09
CA ARG A 39 -13.28 -41.72 46.54
C ARG A 39 -14.16 -40.54 47.01
N ARG A 40 -14.48 -39.63 46.08
CA ARG A 40 -15.85 -39.18 45.70
C ARG A 40 -15.84 -38.25 44.45
N PRO A 41 -17.00 -37.98 43.80
CA PRO A 41 -17.19 -38.15 42.35
C PRO A 41 -16.94 -36.90 41.50
N ALA A 42 -16.90 -37.14 40.18
CA ALA A 42 -16.71 -36.16 39.12
C ALA A 42 -17.51 -34.85 39.31
N ALA A 43 -16.80 -33.74 39.38
CA ALA A 43 -17.37 -32.42 39.23
C ALA A 43 -17.92 -32.28 37.81
N ARG A 44 -19.22 -31.93 37.71
CA ARG A 44 -19.90 -31.56 36.48
C ARG A 44 -19.07 -30.53 35.72
N THR A 45 -18.68 -30.86 34.49
CA THR A 45 -18.12 -29.91 33.54
C THR A 45 -19.16 -28.83 33.22
N ASP A 46 -18.80 -27.61 33.60
CA ASP A 46 -19.43 -26.35 33.22
C ASP A 46 -19.69 -26.28 31.70
N SER A 47 -20.96 -26.19 31.31
CA SER A 47 -21.44 -26.23 29.93
C SER A 47 -21.21 -24.93 29.15
N LEU A 48 -20.51 -23.94 29.71
CA LEU A 48 -20.29 -22.64 29.07
C LEU A 48 -18.92 -22.49 28.36
N ARG A 49 -18.09 -23.54 28.34
CA ARG A 49 -16.90 -23.61 27.47
C ARG A 49 -17.07 -24.64 26.35
N ARG A 50 -18.06 -24.46 25.49
CA ARG A 50 -18.00 -25.07 24.15
C ARG A 50 -16.88 -24.38 23.37
N ARG A 51 -15.67 -24.94 23.44
CA ARG A 51 -14.62 -24.69 22.44
C ARG A 51 -15.30 -24.83 21.08
N PHE A 52 -15.22 -23.80 20.25
CA PHE A 52 -15.62 -23.91 18.85
C PHE A 52 -14.83 -25.08 18.26
N ASP A 53 -15.49 -26.21 17.98
CA ASP A 53 -14.87 -27.43 17.46
C ASP A 53 -14.41 -27.19 16.02
N GLN A 54 -13.28 -26.50 15.89
CA GLN A 54 -12.57 -26.22 14.65
C GLN A 54 -12.39 -27.49 13.82
N GLU A 55 -12.07 -28.60 14.49
CA GLU A 55 -11.94 -29.90 13.86
C GLU A 55 -13.25 -30.37 13.25
N ARG A 56 -14.40 -30.13 13.88
CA ARG A 56 -15.70 -30.60 13.38
C ARG A 56 -16.16 -29.85 12.13
N LEU A 57 -15.91 -28.54 12.06
CA LEU A 57 -16.25 -27.74 10.87
C LEU A 57 -15.32 -28.05 9.69
N LEU A 58 -14.01 -28.13 9.93
CA LEU A 58 -13.03 -28.54 8.90
C LEU A 58 -13.25 -29.99 8.48
N ASN A 59 -13.50 -30.90 9.42
CA ASN A 59 -13.79 -32.31 9.13
C ASN A 59 -15.14 -32.46 8.44
N GLY A 60 -16.14 -31.62 8.72
CA GLY A 60 -17.42 -31.58 8.01
C GLY A 60 -17.27 -31.17 6.55
N LEU A 61 -16.54 -30.09 6.28
CA LEU A 61 -16.20 -29.67 4.91
C LEU A 61 -15.34 -30.72 4.19
N ARG A 62 -14.35 -31.29 4.88
CA ARG A 62 -13.49 -32.36 4.36
C ARG A 62 -14.25 -33.67 4.11
N ALA A 63 -15.25 -33.99 4.93
CA ALA A 63 -16.11 -35.14 4.73
C ALA A 63 -17.05 -34.91 3.53
N TYR A 64 -17.53 -33.68 3.33
CA TYR A 64 -18.33 -33.31 2.17
C TYR A 64 -17.54 -33.41 0.86
N THR A 65 -16.29 -32.94 0.83
CA THR A 65 -15.42 -33.09 -0.36
C THR A 65 -15.02 -34.54 -0.64
N LYS A 66 -15.01 -35.42 0.36
CA LYS A 66 -14.75 -36.86 0.16
C LYS A 66 -15.96 -37.66 -0.33
N ARG A 67 -17.16 -37.06 -0.47
CA ARG A 67 -18.34 -37.76 -0.98
C ARG A 67 -18.16 -38.11 -2.47
N LYS A 68 -18.49 -39.35 -2.87
CA LYS A 68 -18.41 -39.82 -4.27
C LYS A 68 -19.45 -39.19 -5.22
N THR A 69 -20.20 -38.18 -4.78
CA THR A 69 -21.20 -37.49 -5.60
C THR A 69 -20.53 -36.53 -6.59
N ILE A 70 -21.26 -36.13 -7.64
CA ILE A 70 -20.79 -35.11 -8.60
C ILE A 70 -20.43 -33.80 -7.86
N ALA A 71 -21.29 -33.38 -6.91
CA ALA A 71 -21.04 -32.22 -6.06
C ALA A 71 -19.85 -32.42 -5.11
N GLY A 72 -19.62 -33.63 -4.58
CA GLY A 72 -18.47 -33.95 -3.73
C GLY A 72 -17.15 -33.95 -4.51
N LYS A 73 -17.13 -34.55 -5.71
CA LYS A 73 -16.00 -34.48 -6.65
C LYS A 73 -15.70 -33.05 -7.08
N ALA A 74 -16.74 -32.26 -7.41
CA ALA A 74 -16.58 -30.84 -7.69
C ALA A 74 -16.01 -30.10 -6.47
N ALA A 75 -16.56 -30.30 -5.27
CA ALA A 75 -16.04 -29.68 -4.05
C ALA A 75 -14.59 -30.10 -3.73
N SER A 76 -14.19 -31.34 -4.03
CA SER A 76 -12.79 -31.81 -3.87
C SER A 76 -11.81 -31.20 -4.87
N ALA A 77 -12.27 -30.87 -6.08
CA ALA A 77 -11.48 -30.18 -7.09
C ALA A 77 -11.37 -28.67 -6.80
N LEU A 78 -12.36 -28.13 -6.09
CA LEU A 78 -12.50 -26.70 -5.79
C LEU A 78 -11.81 -26.31 -4.48
N PHE A 79 -11.91 -27.11 -3.43
CA PHE A 79 -11.36 -26.81 -2.11
C PHE A 79 -10.10 -27.62 -1.81
N ASN A 80 -9.01 -26.92 -1.50
CA ASN A 80 -7.83 -27.52 -0.90
C ASN A 80 -7.67 -27.05 0.56
N PHE A 81 -7.55 -28.01 1.46
CA PHE A 81 -7.48 -27.82 2.91
C PHE A 81 -6.08 -28.06 3.49
N THR A 82 -5.10 -28.44 2.66
CA THR A 82 -3.72 -28.58 3.12
C THR A 82 -3.00 -27.24 3.09
N ALA A 83 -2.42 -26.85 4.23
CA ALA A 83 -1.47 -25.75 4.26
C ALA A 83 -0.34 -26.06 3.26
N ARG A 84 -0.04 -25.12 2.37
CA ARG A 84 1.03 -25.34 1.39
C ARG A 84 2.36 -25.23 2.14
N ARG A 85 3.21 -26.26 2.03
CA ARG A 85 4.61 -26.23 2.53
C ARG A 85 5.42 -25.01 2.05
N GLU A 86 4.98 -24.36 0.96
CA GLU A 86 5.49 -23.09 0.43
C GLU A 86 5.52 -21.96 1.47
N ASP A 87 4.64 -22.01 2.48
CA ASP A 87 4.51 -20.98 3.50
C ASP A 87 5.53 -21.17 4.65
N GLN A 88 6.10 -22.36 4.80
CA GLN A 88 7.13 -22.72 5.81
C GLN A 88 8.56 -22.79 5.25
N ALA A 89 8.72 -22.90 3.92
CA ALA A 89 10.03 -23.00 3.29
C ALA A 89 10.74 -21.63 3.22
N GLY A 90 11.77 -21.46 4.05
CA GLY A 90 13.01 -20.74 3.71
C GLY A 90 12.92 -19.24 3.44
N LEU A 91 12.17 -18.50 4.24
CA LEU A 91 12.44 -17.07 4.41
C LEU A 91 13.04 -16.87 5.78
N ASP A 92 14.36 -17.06 5.86
CA ASP A 92 15.11 -16.39 6.93
C ASP A 92 14.85 -14.90 6.74
N VAL A 93 14.36 -14.25 7.79
CA VAL A 93 14.18 -12.80 7.79
C VAL A 93 15.58 -12.18 7.71
N ALA A 94 16.09 -12.08 6.50
CA ALA A 94 17.41 -11.59 6.18
C ALA A 94 17.29 -10.14 5.71
N LEU A 95 18.19 -9.30 6.21
CA LEU A 95 18.40 -7.98 5.64
C LEU A 95 18.88 -8.18 4.20
N LEU A 96 18.14 -7.62 3.24
CA LEU A 96 18.37 -7.79 1.80
C LEU A 96 19.82 -7.43 1.41
N ASP A 97 20.37 -6.41 2.07
CA ASP A 97 21.65 -5.77 1.74
C ASP A 97 22.91 -6.63 1.97
N ARG A 98 22.84 -7.77 2.68
CA ARG A 98 24.03 -8.57 3.04
C ARG A 98 24.09 -9.98 2.46
N GLN A 99 23.09 -10.38 1.67
CA GLN A 99 22.97 -11.76 1.19
C GLN A 99 24.10 -12.16 0.21
N PHE A 100 24.70 -11.19 -0.50
CA PHE A 100 25.62 -11.44 -1.61
C PHE A 100 26.98 -10.74 -1.50
N ASP A 101 27.35 -10.25 -0.32
CA ASP A 101 28.54 -9.40 -0.14
C ASP A 101 29.84 -10.05 -0.64
N ARG A 102 29.94 -11.38 -0.56
CA ARG A 102 31.11 -12.17 -1.04
C ARG A 102 31.32 -12.17 -2.55
N HIS A 103 30.35 -11.68 -3.31
CA HIS A 103 30.40 -11.63 -4.78
C HIS A 103 30.50 -10.21 -5.33
N ASN A 104 30.49 -9.20 -4.46
CA ASN A 104 30.68 -7.81 -4.87
C ASN A 104 32.00 -7.68 -5.64
N TYR A 105 32.02 -6.80 -6.65
CA TYR A 105 33.19 -6.49 -7.47
C TYR A 105 33.69 -7.63 -8.37
N LYS A 106 32.99 -8.77 -8.44
CA LYS A 106 33.26 -9.81 -9.43
C LYS A 106 32.65 -9.47 -10.78
N ILE A 107 33.25 -9.95 -11.87
CA ILE A 107 32.72 -9.76 -13.22
C ILE A 107 31.54 -10.72 -13.44
N VAL A 108 30.41 -10.17 -13.88
CA VAL A 108 29.24 -10.98 -14.24
C VAL A 108 29.50 -11.68 -15.57
N ARG A 109 29.70 -13.00 -15.54
CA ARG A 109 30.04 -13.78 -16.74
C ARG A 109 28.81 -14.29 -17.48
N ARG A 110 27.79 -14.75 -16.76
CA ARG A 110 26.57 -15.32 -17.35
C ARG A 110 25.35 -15.00 -16.53
N ILE A 111 24.24 -14.71 -17.23
CA ILE A 111 22.91 -14.54 -16.64
C ILE A 111 21.95 -15.56 -17.26
N GLY A 112 21.55 -16.58 -16.49
CA GLY A 112 20.50 -17.54 -16.84
C GLY A 112 19.14 -17.05 -16.36
N ILE A 113 18.12 -17.04 -17.23
CA ILE A 113 16.76 -16.59 -16.88
C ILE A 113 15.76 -17.69 -17.19
N ARG A 114 15.02 -18.11 -16.15
CA ARG A 114 13.93 -19.09 -16.21
C ARG A 114 12.61 -18.47 -15.75
N THR A 115 11.70 -18.28 -16.70
CA THR A 115 10.35 -17.76 -16.44
C THR A 115 9.34 -18.90 -16.26
N LEU A 116 8.70 -18.97 -15.09
CA LEU A 116 7.61 -19.88 -14.77
C LEU A 116 6.25 -19.23 -15.06
N THR A 117 5.29 -19.99 -15.58
CA THR A 117 3.93 -19.48 -15.84
C THR A 117 3.11 -19.32 -14.57
N ALA A 118 2.00 -18.58 -14.66
CA ALA A 118 1.16 -18.22 -13.52
C ALA A 118 0.59 -19.40 -12.73
N PHE A 119 -0.01 -20.38 -13.42
CA PHE A 119 -0.74 -21.47 -12.77
C PHE A 119 0.09 -22.76 -12.67
N GLY A 120 -0.04 -23.48 -11.55
CA GLY A 120 0.52 -24.83 -11.34
C GLY A 120 2.00 -24.91 -10.94
N TYR A 121 2.83 -23.92 -11.28
CA TYR A 121 4.27 -23.92 -10.92
C TYR A 121 4.56 -23.30 -9.56
N SER A 122 5.73 -23.56 -8.99
CA SER A 122 6.22 -22.93 -7.77
C SER A 122 7.71 -22.63 -7.86
N ILE A 123 8.16 -21.54 -7.22
CA ILE A 123 9.59 -21.22 -7.12
C ILE A 123 10.24 -22.05 -6.01
N SER A 124 9.52 -22.31 -4.91
CA SER A 124 10.02 -23.08 -3.77
C SER A 124 9.90 -24.59 -3.95
N ASP A 125 9.02 -25.07 -4.83
CA ASP A 125 8.89 -26.49 -5.19
C ASP A 125 8.99 -26.67 -6.71
N THR A 126 10.19 -27.03 -7.17
CA THR A 126 10.50 -27.20 -8.60
C THR A 126 9.85 -28.44 -9.22
N THR A 127 9.30 -29.36 -8.41
CA THR A 127 8.61 -30.56 -8.89
C THR A 127 7.15 -30.30 -9.25
N ARG A 128 6.63 -29.12 -8.88
CA ARG A 128 5.23 -28.77 -9.06
C ARG A 128 4.94 -28.38 -10.51
N ILE A 129 4.03 -29.13 -11.14
CA ILE A 129 3.56 -28.91 -12.51
C ILE A 129 2.03 -28.72 -12.55
N PRO A 130 1.49 -28.01 -13.57
CA PRO A 130 0.05 -27.87 -13.75
C PRO A 130 -0.66 -29.22 -13.90
N ARG A 131 -1.62 -29.51 -13.03
CA ARG A 131 -2.32 -30.81 -13.00
C ARG A 131 -3.68 -30.74 -13.69
N ASN A 132 -4.41 -29.64 -13.50
CA ASN A 132 -5.82 -29.55 -13.88
C ASN A 132 -6.01 -28.82 -15.22
N PHE A 133 -7.12 -29.10 -15.92
CA PHE A 133 -7.46 -28.49 -17.21
C PHE A 133 -7.45 -26.95 -17.15
N LEU A 134 -8.03 -26.36 -16.10
CA LEU A 134 -8.08 -24.91 -15.93
C LEU A 134 -6.69 -24.26 -15.84
N GLU A 135 -5.74 -24.91 -15.14
CA GLU A 135 -4.36 -24.41 -15.04
C GLU A 135 -3.64 -24.48 -16.39
N LYS A 136 -3.87 -25.58 -17.15
CA LYS A 136 -3.30 -25.75 -18.50
C LYS A 136 -3.88 -24.76 -19.50
N ALA A 137 -5.20 -24.59 -19.51
CA ALA A 137 -5.89 -23.62 -20.37
C ALA A 137 -5.47 -22.19 -20.04
N GLY A 138 -5.44 -21.81 -18.75
CA GLY A 138 -4.97 -20.50 -18.32
C GLY A 138 -3.52 -20.23 -18.75
N ASN A 139 -2.63 -21.21 -18.61
CA ASN A 139 -1.24 -21.08 -19.07
C ASN A 139 -1.10 -21.00 -20.60
N ALA A 140 -2.06 -21.53 -21.38
CA ALA A 140 -2.06 -21.42 -22.85
C ALA A 140 -2.44 -20.01 -23.32
N PHE A 141 -3.36 -19.35 -22.62
CA PHE A 141 -3.72 -17.94 -22.89
C PHE A 141 -2.76 -16.93 -22.25
N HIS A 142 -1.90 -17.36 -21.33
CA HIS A 142 -0.93 -16.50 -20.66
C HIS A 142 0.27 -16.20 -21.55
N MET A 143 0.56 -14.92 -21.76
CA MET A 143 1.80 -14.49 -22.41
C MET A 143 2.92 -14.41 -21.37
N LYS A 144 3.97 -15.22 -21.58
CA LYS A 144 5.11 -15.25 -20.65
C LYS A 144 5.92 -13.96 -20.72
N THR A 145 6.42 -13.52 -19.57
CA THR A 145 7.36 -12.40 -19.51
C THR A 145 8.63 -12.73 -20.29
N SER A 146 8.98 -11.87 -21.23
CA SER A 146 10.16 -12.02 -22.06
C SER A 146 11.45 -11.91 -21.24
N ARG A 147 12.50 -12.64 -21.66
CA ARG A 147 13.83 -12.52 -21.04
C ARG A 147 14.39 -11.10 -21.15
N THR A 148 14.06 -10.40 -22.24
CA THR A 148 14.44 -9.00 -22.44
C THR A 148 13.84 -8.11 -21.35
N ARG A 149 12.56 -8.30 -21.02
CA ARG A 149 11.91 -7.55 -19.94
C ARG A 149 12.56 -7.81 -18.59
N VAL A 150 12.88 -9.07 -18.26
CA VAL A 150 13.61 -9.40 -17.02
C VAL A 150 14.95 -8.68 -16.98
N ARG A 151 15.72 -8.67 -18.09
CA ARG A 151 17.02 -7.97 -18.17
C ARG A 151 16.90 -6.45 -18.02
N GLN A 152 15.82 -5.83 -18.50
CA GLN A 152 15.60 -4.38 -18.35
C GLN A 152 15.45 -3.94 -16.89
N VAL A 153 15.10 -4.86 -15.98
CA VAL A 153 14.90 -4.60 -14.54
C VAL A 153 16.18 -4.86 -13.74
N LEU A 154 17.12 -5.65 -14.27
CA LEU A 154 18.37 -5.93 -13.60
C LEU A 154 19.24 -4.68 -13.53
N LEU A 155 19.96 -4.54 -12.42
CA LEU A 155 20.93 -3.47 -12.22
C LEU A 155 22.33 -3.83 -12.73
N PHE A 156 22.48 -5.01 -13.32
CA PHE A 156 23.75 -5.51 -13.82
C PHE A 156 23.62 -6.24 -15.17
N HIS A 157 24.72 -6.33 -15.90
CA HIS A 157 24.84 -6.89 -17.25
C HIS A 157 25.98 -7.91 -17.34
N VAL A 158 26.02 -8.67 -18.42
CA VAL A 158 27.16 -9.56 -18.69
C VAL A 158 28.37 -8.73 -19.10
N GLY A 159 29.52 -8.99 -18.48
CA GLY A 159 30.80 -8.35 -18.77
C GLY A 159 31.13 -7.15 -17.88
N GLU A 160 30.21 -6.70 -17.01
CA GLU A 160 30.49 -5.64 -16.06
C GLU A 160 30.72 -6.15 -14.63
N GLU A 161 31.33 -5.30 -13.84
CA GLU A 161 31.60 -5.52 -12.43
C GLU A 161 30.30 -5.44 -11.62
N LEU A 162 30.10 -6.41 -10.72
CA LEU A 162 28.90 -6.45 -9.90
C LEU A 162 28.99 -5.41 -8.78
N GLU A 163 28.22 -4.32 -8.92
CA GLU A 163 28.10 -3.31 -7.86
C GLU A 163 27.53 -3.92 -6.56
N PRO A 164 27.93 -3.39 -5.39
CA PRO A 164 27.34 -3.78 -4.11
C PRO A 164 25.82 -3.72 -4.14
N GLN A 165 25.18 -4.72 -3.55
CA GLN A 165 23.71 -4.87 -3.45
C GLN A 165 22.98 -5.07 -4.79
N ALA A 166 23.64 -5.03 -5.95
CA ALA A 166 22.98 -5.12 -7.25
C ALA A 166 22.14 -6.39 -7.44
N LEU A 167 22.61 -7.55 -6.94
CA LEU A 167 21.86 -8.81 -6.97
C LEU A 167 20.59 -8.77 -6.12
N ALA A 168 20.73 -8.38 -4.85
CA ALA A 168 19.65 -8.30 -3.88
C ALA A 168 18.58 -7.29 -4.34
N GLU A 169 19.04 -6.13 -4.80
CA GLU A 169 18.19 -5.05 -5.26
C GLU A 169 17.48 -5.41 -6.57
N SER A 170 18.16 -6.08 -7.51
CA SER A 170 17.51 -6.63 -8.71
C SER A 170 16.41 -7.64 -8.35
N GLU A 171 16.64 -8.50 -7.35
CA GLU A 171 15.63 -9.45 -6.86
C GLU A 171 14.38 -8.72 -6.33
N ARG A 172 14.58 -7.66 -5.51
CA ARG A 172 13.50 -6.81 -5.00
C ARG A 172 12.76 -6.07 -6.12
N LEU A 173 13.51 -5.45 -7.04
CA LEU A 173 12.93 -4.68 -8.14
C LEU A 173 12.13 -5.57 -9.10
N LEU A 174 12.59 -6.78 -9.38
CA LEU A 174 11.81 -7.79 -10.12
C LEU A 174 10.50 -8.11 -9.39
N ARG A 175 10.53 -8.33 -8.07
CA ARG A 175 9.30 -8.53 -7.30
C ARG A 175 8.38 -7.31 -7.31
N GLN A 176 8.89 -6.09 -7.38
CA GLN A 176 8.04 -4.88 -7.42
C GLN A 176 7.33 -4.66 -8.76
N THR A 177 7.66 -5.43 -9.80
CA THR A 177 6.94 -5.38 -11.08
C THR A 177 5.52 -5.94 -10.99
N ASN A 178 4.61 -5.45 -11.83
CA ASN A 178 3.21 -5.90 -11.84
C ASN A 178 3.05 -7.26 -12.53
N GLU A 179 3.97 -7.59 -13.44
CA GLU A 179 3.96 -8.81 -14.23
C GLU A 179 4.46 -10.04 -13.45
N LEU A 180 5.12 -9.87 -12.29
CA LEU A 180 5.70 -10.97 -11.51
C LEU A 180 5.02 -11.15 -10.15
N VAL A 181 4.76 -12.41 -9.80
CA VAL A 181 4.30 -12.84 -8.47
C VAL A 181 5.49 -12.92 -7.52
N ASP A 182 6.58 -13.52 -7.97
CA ASP A 182 7.79 -13.68 -7.18
C ASP A 182 9.01 -13.80 -8.10
N ALA A 183 10.17 -13.45 -7.58
CA ALA A 183 11.44 -13.51 -8.27
C ALA A 183 12.54 -13.87 -7.27
N ARG A 184 13.47 -14.72 -7.70
CA ARG A 184 14.65 -15.12 -6.94
C ARG A 184 15.89 -15.01 -7.82
N VAL A 185 16.93 -14.44 -7.24
CA VAL A 185 18.25 -14.30 -7.85
C VAL A 185 19.20 -15.19 -7.06
N PHE A 186 19.89 -16.08 -7.75
CA PHE A 186 20.84 -17.01 -7.18
C PHE A 186 22.20 -16.83 -7.83
N VAL A 187 23.26 -17.05 -7.06
CA VAL A 187 24.60 -17.21 -7.60
C VAL A 187 24.90 -18.70 -7.72
N ASN A 188 25.34 -19.13 -8.90
CA ASN A 188 25.77 -20.50 -9.11
C ASN A 188 27.23 -20.66 -8.65
N GLU A 189 27.41 -21.05 -7.40
CA GLU A 189 28.75 -21.22 -6.80
C GLU A 189 29.57 -22.33 -7.49
N ARG A 190 28.92 -23.28 -8.17
CA ARG A 190 29.63 -24.38 -8.85
C ARG A 190 30.32 -23.93 -10.13
N THR A 191 29.79 -22.88 -10.77
CA THR A 191 30.34 -22.36 -12.02
C THR A 191 31.06 -21.02 -11.83
N SER A 192 30.79 -20.30 -10.75
CA SER A 192 31.48 -19.05 -10.41
C SER A 192 32.95 -19.29 -10.05
N THR A 193 33.82 -18.32 -10.35
CA THR A 193 35.27 -18.36 -10.10
C THR A 193 35.66 -17.33 -9.03
N ALA A 194 36.96 -17.18 -8.78
CA ALA A 194 37.47 -16.17 -7.85
C ALA A 194 37.12 -14.74 -8.30
N ASP A 195 37.19 -14.50 -9.61
CA ASP A 195 37.05 -13.20 -10.28
C ASP A 195 35.70 -13.02 -11.00
N SER A 196 34.95 -14.10 -11.26
CA SER A 196 33.70 -14.04 -12.03
C SER A 196 32.52 -14.73 -11.35
N VAL A 197 31.32 -14.26 -11.66
CA VAL A 197 30.06 -14.77 -11.10
C VAL A 197 29.07 -15.17 -12.19
N ASP A 198 28.44 -16.32 -12.01
CA ASP A 198 27.32 -16.77 -12.83
C ASP A 198 26.02 -16.64 -12.04
N VAL A 199 25.05 -15.94 -12.60
CA VAL A 199 23.77 -15.62 -11.96
C VAL A 199 22.64 -16.41 -12.60
N GLU A 200 21.79 -17.03 -11.78
CA GLU A 200 20.55 -17.68 -12.19
C GLU A 200 19.35 -16.96 -11.61
N ILE A 201 18.41 -16.58 -12.47
CA ILE A 201 17.21 -15.82 -12.13
C ILE A 201 16.00 -16.68 -12.44
N VAL A 202 15.18 -16.94 -11.41
CA VAL A 202 13.91 -17.64 -11.55
C VAL A 202 12.79 -16.67 -11.24
N THR A 203 11.92 -16.44 -12.22
CA THR A 203 10.75 -15.57 -12.08
C THR A 203 9.48 -16.38 -12.19
N LYS A 204 8.41 -15.92 -11.55
CA LYS A 204 7.07 -16.48 -11.69
C LYS A 204 6.09 -15.38 -12.09
N ASP A 205 5.43 -15.57 -13.22
CA ASP A 205 4.50 -14.59 -13.79
C ASP A 205 3.17 -14.53 -13.05
N VAL A 206 2.53 -13.36 -13.09
CA VAL A 206 1.09 -13.16 -12.85
C VAL A 206 0.35 -13.40 -14.17
N PHE A 207 -0.85 -14.00 -14.13
CA PHE A 207 -1.74 -14.03 -15.29
C PHE A 207 -2.14 -12.60 -15.67
N SER A 208 -1.66 -12.06 -16.78
CA SER A 208 -1.66 -10.61 -16.99
C SER A 208 -3.00 -10.03 -17.47
N LEU A 209 -3.78 -10.83 -18.19
CA LEU A 209 -5.05 -10.43 -18.79
C LEU A 209 -6.19 -10.51 -17.77
N SER A 210 -7.01 -9.45 -17.70
CA SER A 210 -8.22 -9.41 -16.89
C SER A 210 -9.32 -8.65 -17.60
N GLY A 211 -10.52 -9.24 -17.59
CA GLY A 211 -11.76 -8.59 -17.98
C GLY A 211 -12.67 -8.41 -16.77
N SER A 212 -13.45 -7.34 -16.75
CA SER A 212 -14.53 -7.16 -15.79
C SER A 212 -15.81 -6.76 -16.52
N VAL A 213 -16.92 -7.43 -16.23
CA VAL A 213 -18.24 -7.03 -16.72
C VAL A 213 -19.12 -6.81 -15.50
N GLU A 214 -19.63 -5.59 -15.35
CA GLU A 214 -20.60 -5.22 -14.31
C GLU A 214 -21.91 -4.86 -15.02
N LEU A 215 -22.91 -5.73 -14.92
CA LEU A 215 -24.25 -5.45 -15.44
C LEU A 215 -25.05 -4.73 -14.34
N ARG A 216 -25.58 -3.55 -14.67
CA ARG A 216 -26.42 -2.76 -13.75
C ARG A 216 -27.90 -2.90 -14.07
N ASP A 217 -28.23 -2.95 -15.36
CA ASP A 217 -29.58 -3.11 -15.90
C ASP A 217 -29.52 -3.76 -17.29
N VAL A 218 -30.66 -4.09 -17.89
CA VAL A 218 -30.79 -4.70 -19.23
C VAL A 218 -30.05 -3.89 -20.31
N GLY A 219 -30.01 -2.57 -20.18
CA GLY A 219 -29.33 -1.65 -21.10
C GLY A 219 -28.14 -0.89 -20.51
N ALA A 220 -27.66 -1.23 -19.31
CA ALA A 220 -26.63 -0.47 -18.61
C ALA A 220 -25.57 -1.38 -17.98
N GLY A 221 -24.30 -1.03 -18.19
CA GLY A 221 -23.20 -1.82 -17.65
C GLY A 221 -21.83 -1.21 -17.88
N ILE A 222 -20.83 -1.85 -17.29
CA ILE A 222 -19.41 -1.51 -17.42
C ILE A 222 -18.67 -2.71 -17.98
N ILE A 223 -17.85 -2.44 -18.99
CA ILE A 223 -16.92 -3.39 -19.58
C ILE A 223 -15.51 -2.86 -19.33
N GLY A 224 -14.70 -3.64 -18.64
CA GLY A 224 -13.30 -3.35 -18.36
C GLY A 224 -12.40 -4.38 -19.02
N LEU A 225 -11.34 -3.92 -19.67
CA LEU A 225 -10.27 -4.77 -20.21
C LEU A 225 -8.93 -4.24 -19.72
N ARG A 226 -8.12 -5.11 -19.13
CA ARG A 226 -6.80 -4.77 -18.61
C ARG A 226 -5.79 -5.88 -18.91
N ASP A 227 -4.62 -5.48 -19.39
CA ASP A 227 -3.44 -6.34 -19.46
C ASP A 227 -2.29 -5.67 -18.69
N GLN A 228 -1.60 -6.41 -17.83
CA GLN A 228 -0.46 -5.92 -17.05
C GLN A 228 0.90 -6.28 -17.64
N ASN A 229 0.94 -7.13 -18.65
CA ASN A 229 2.16 -7.64 -19.28
C ASN A 229 1.93 -7.85 -20.78
N PHE A 230 1.39 -6.82 -21.45
CA PHE A 230 1.02 -6.92 -22.86
C PHE A 230 2.23 -7.35 -23.68
N LEU A 231 2.05 -8.41 -24.48
CA LEU A 231 3.09 -9.08 -25.28
C LEU A 231 4.32 -9.60 -24.49
N GLY A 232 4.22 -9.75 -23.16
CA GLY A 232 5.34 -10.18 -22.32
C GLY A 232 6.42 -9.11 -22.11
N LEU A 233 6.11 -7.83 -22.36
CA LEU A 233 7.03 -6.70 -22.29
C LEU A 233 6.84 -5.81 -21.05
N GLY A 234 5.94 -6.16 -20.13
CA GLY A 234 5.59 -5.35 -18.95
C GLY A 234 4.73 -4.12 -19.28
N HIS A 235 4.27 -3.99 -20.53
CA HIS A 235 3.36 -2.93 -20.95
C HIS A 235 2.00 -3.10 -20.27
N GLN A 236 1.40 -1.99 -19.84
CA GLN A 236 0.16 -2.00 -19.11
C GLN A 236 -0.91 -1.25 -19.89
N PHE A 237 -2.00 -1.93 -20.18
CA PHE A 237 -3.16 -1.37 -20.87
C PHE A 237 -4.37 -1.51 -19.96
N ARG A 238 -5.16 -0.44 -19.81
CA ARG A 238 -6.40 -0.45 -19.04
C ARG A 238 -7.45 0.36 -19.77
N ASN A 239 -8.61 -0.24 -19.94
CA ASN A 239 -9.77 0.37 -20.59
C ASN A 239 -10.99 0.06 -19.76
N ARG A 240 -11.82 1.06 -19.60
CA ARG A 240 -13.11 0.95 -18.94
C ARG A 240 -14.10 1.72 -19.79
N TYR A 241 -15.09 1.02 -20.29
CA TYR A 241 -16.20 1.56 -21.04
C TYR A 241 -17.48 1.33 -20.25
N GLU A 242 -18.29 2.36 -20.11
CA GLU A 242 -19.57 2.33 -19.40
C GLU A 242 -20.65 2.83 -20.34
N TYR A 243 -21.78 2.14 -20.40
CA TYR A 243 -22.93 2.46 -21.26
C TYR A 243 -24.25 2.41 -20.47
N GLY A 244 -25.30 3.00 -21.02
CA GLY A 244 -26.62 3.06 -20.36
C GLY A 244 -26.65 3.97 -19.13
N ARG A 245 -25.82 5.02 -19.13
CA ARG A 245 -25.76 6.02 -18.07
C ARG A 245 -27.02 6.89 -18.08
N ARG A 246 -27.40 7.39 -16.89
CA ARG A 246 -28.55 8.30 -16.71
C ARG A 246 -28.22 9.78 -16.97
N GLN A 247 -26.95 10.08 -17.24
CA GLN A 247 -26.49 11.41 -17.66
C GLN A 247 -26.83 11.66 -19.15
N PRO A 248 -26.88 12.93 -19.61
CA PRO A 248 -27.05 13.26 -21.04
C PRO A 248 -26.04 12.54 -21.94
N GLN A 249 -24.79 12.40 -21.49
CA GLN A 249 -23.82 11.48 -22.08
C GLN A 249 -24.08 10.07 -21.53
N THR A 250 -24.72 9.23 -22.33
CA THR A 250 -25.14 7.86 -21.96
C THR A 250 -23.99 6.86 -21.87
N TRP A 251 -22.77 7.29 -22.18
CA TRP A 251 -21.57 6.48 -22.13
C TRP A 251 -20.40 7.22 -21.47
N SER A 252 -19.38 6.49 -21.04
CA SER A 252 -18.08 7.08 -20.69
C SER A 252 -16.95 6.11 -20.96
N TYR A 253 -15.78 6.67 -21.20
CA TYR A 253 -14.58 5.94 -21.49
C TYR A 253 -13.42 6.43 -20.63
N GLN A 254 -12.63 5.48 -20.12
CA GLN A 254 -11.36 5.74 -19.46
C GLN A 254 -10.32 4.76 -19.99
N GLY A 255 -9.23 5.30 -20.53
CA GLY A 255 -8.13 4.55 -21.11
C GLY A 255 -6.79 5.00 -20.53
N SER A 256 -5.89 4.05 -20.28
CA SER A 256 -4.50 4.35 -19.95
C SER A 256 -3.55 3.31 -20.54
N TYR A 257 -2.40 3.77 -21.02
CA TYR A 257 -1.32 2.93 -21.51
C TYR A 257 0.02 3.35 -20.89
N ARG A 258 0.70 2.41 -20.24
CA ARG A 258 2.00 2.63 -19.59
C ARG A 258 3.05 1.66 -20.12
N ILE A 259 4.19 2.20 -20.50
CA ILE A 259 5.32 1.47 -21.09
C ILE A 259 6.52 1.58 -20.15
N PRO A 260 7.09 0.46 -19.68
CA PRO A 260 8.39 0.46 -19.03
C PRO A 260 9.52 0.43 -20.06
N PHE A 261 10.49 1.32 -19.90
CA PHE A 261 11.77 1.28 -20.59
C PHE A 261 12.86 0.76 -19.64
N ARG A 262 14.10 0.69 -20.14
CA ARG A 262 15.27 0.39 -19.30
C ARG A 262 15.49 1.50 -18.26
N ASP A 263 16.25 1.21 -17.22
CA ASP A 263 16.60 2.15 -16.14
C ASP A 263 15.41 2.74 -15.38
N PHE A 264 14.28 2.00 -15.38
CA PHE A 264 13.03 2.38 -14.72
C PHE A 264 12.44 3.71 -15.20
N LEU A 265 12.69 4.06 -16.47
CA LEU A 265 11.95 5.11 -17.14
C LEU A 265 10.58 4.59 -17.58
N TYR A 266 9.52 5.34 -17.31
CA TYR A 266 8.15 4.99 -17.67
C TYR A 266 7.51 6.08 -18.52
N GLY A 267 6.90 5.70 -19.62
CA GLY A 267 5.99 6.55 -20.38
C GLY A 267 4.55 6.16 -20.08
N GLU A 268 3.67 7.12 -19.84
CA GLU A 268 2.25 6.92 -19.57
C GLU A 268 1.40 7.92 -20.35
N ALA A 269 0.35 7.42 -21.00
CA ALA A 269 -0.70 8.23 -21.59
C ALA A 269 -2.04 7.85 -20.95
N ARG A 270 -2.83 8.85 -20.58
CA ARG A 270 -4.15 8.69 -19.96
C ARG A 270 -5.19 9.56 -20.65
N TYR A 271 -6.40 9.03 -20.77
CA TYR A 271 -7.53 9.73 -21.34
C TYR A 271 -8.82 9.32 -20.63
N GLN A 272 -9.68 10.30 -20.39
CA GLN A 272 -10.99 10.11 -19.78
C GLN A 272 -11.99 11.03 -20.45
N ASP A 273 -13.12 10.46 -20.85
CA ASP A 273 -14.30 11.17 -21.34
C ASP A 273 -15.54 10.67 -20.60
N GLU A 274 -16.10 11.56 -19.80
CA GLU A 274 -17.29 11.37 -18.99
C GLU A 274 -18.11 12.66 -19.00
N PHE A 275 -19.42 12.54 -18.78
CA PHE A 275 -20.31 13.70 -18.67
C PHE A 275 -19.73 14.74 -17.72
N GLN A 276 -19.54 15.98 -18.21
CA GLN A 276 -18.98 17.10 -17.46
C GLN A 276 -17.56 16.89 -16.92
N ASN A 277 -16.82 15.88 -17.40
CA ASN A 277 -15.47 15.60 -16.95
C ASN A 277 -14.65 14.91 -18.05
N ARG A 278 -13.85 15.71 -18.75
CA ARG A 278 -12.88 15.27 -19.74
C ARG A 278 -11.48 15.61 -19.26
N SER A 279 -10.58 14.65 -19.38
CA SER A 279 -9.17 14.89 -19.10
C SER A 279 -8.27 14.01 -19.93
N GLY A 280 -7.07 14.49 -20.19
CA GLY A 280 -6.05 13.76 -20.92
C GLY A 280 -4.67 14.21 -20.50
N GLY A 281 -3.69 13.33 -20.63
CA GLY A 281 -2.32 13.72 -20.33
C GLY A 281 -1.31 12.66 -20.69
N ALA A 282 -0.07 13.11 -20.81
CA ALA A 282 1.10 12.27 -21.01
C ALA A 282 2.12 12.57 -19.91
N THR A 283 2.79 11.52 -19.44
CA THR A 283 3.82 11.60 -18.40
C THR A 283 5.01 10.74 -18.81
N LEU A 284 6.21 11.28 -18.67
CA LEU A 284 7.47 10.56 -18.71
C LEU A 284 8.11 10.68 -17.34
N SER A 285 8.35 9.58 -16.64
CA SER A 285 8.80 9.60 -15.25
C SER A 285 9.86 8.54 -14.94
N ARG A 286 10.80 8.89 -14.09
CA ARG A 286 11.79 7.99 -13.49
C ARG A 286 11.94 8.34 -12.01
N ASP A 287 11.66 7.37 -11.14
CA ASP A 287 11.74 7.57 -9.69
C ASP A 287 13.10 7.12 -9.13
N PHE A 288 13.40 7.48 -7.87
CA PHE A 288 14.49 6.87 -7.11
C PHE A 288 14.13 5.42 -6.73
N TYR A 289 14.18 4.52 -7.71
CA TYR A 289 13.81 3.11 -7.56
C TYR A 289 14.79 2.33 -6.68
N SER A 290 16.05 2.76 -6.62
CA SER A 290 17.12 2.17 -5.81
C SER A 290 17.92 3.23 -5.06
N ILE A 291 18.64 2.82 -4.03
CA ILE A 291 19.61 3.64 -3.29
C ILE A 291 20.71 4.16 -4.22
N ASN A 292 21.08 3.39 -5.26
CA ASN A 292 22.14 3.76 -6.20
C ASN A 292 21.64 4.61 -7.39
N THR A 293 20.33 4.87 -7.46
CA THR A 293 19.78 5.73 -8.52
C THR A 293 20.30 7.17 -8.36
N LYS A 294 21.10 7.63 -9.33
CA LYS A 294 21.73 8.97 -9.29
C LYS A 294 20.75 10.10 -9.61
N TYR A 295 19.83 9.87 -10.56
CA TYR A 295 18.90 10.89 -11.04
C TYR A 295 17.48 10.35 -11.09
N ALA A 296 16.53 11.20 -10.72
CA ALA A 296 15.10 10.98 -10.84
C ALA A 296 14.44 12.24 -11.40
N GLY A 297 13.25 12.12 -11.96
CA GLY A 297 12.52 13.25 -12.50
C GLY A 297 11.26 12.81 -13.24
N ALA A 298 10.40 13.77 -13.50
CA ALA A 298 9.25 13.56 -14.37
C ALA A 298 8.91 14.82 -15.16
N LEU A 299 8.37 14.60 -16.35
CA LEU A 299 7.73 15.59 -17.19
C LEU A 299 6.29 15.15 -17.42
N SER A 300 5.33 16.00 -17.07
CA SER A 300 3.93 15.73 -17.36
C SER A 300 3.21 16.95 -17.94
N VAL A 301 2.31 16.68 -18.87
CA VAL A 301 1.37 17.66 -19.42
C VAL A 301 -0.02 17.06 -19.32
N ASN A 302 -0.92 17.79 -18.66
CA ASN A 302 -2.29 17.34 -18.45
C ASN A 302 -3.27 18.46 -18.81
N PHE A 303 -4.41 18.06 -19.36
CA PHE A 303 -5.52 18.91 -19.74
C PHE A 303 -6.76 18.46 -18.99
N TYR A 304 -7.51 19.41 -18.47
CA TYR A 304 -8.72 19.20 -17.70
C TYR A 304 -9.82 20.11 -18.21
N ASP A 305 -10.99 19.52 -18.45
CA ASP A 305 -12.23 20.20 -18.84
C ASP A 305 -13.35 19.56 -18.03
N TYR A 306 -13.78 20.23 -16.96
CA TYR A 306 -14.89 19.75 -16.13
C TYR A 306 -15.82 20.88 -15.71
N GLU A 307 -17.05 20.53 -15.38
CA GLU A 307 -18.03 21.47 -14.84
C GLU A 307 -18.16 21.30 -13.33
N ARG A 308 -18.15 22.42 -12.60
CA ARG A 308 -18.30 22.40 -11.15
C ARG A 308 -19.77 22.54 -10.76
N LEU A 309 -20.20 21.70 -9.81
CA LEU A 309 -21.43 21.91 -9.03
C LEU A 309 -21.27 23.15 -8.12
N PRO A 310 -22.24 24.08 -8.12
CA PRO A 310 -22.20 25.22 -7.23
C PRO A 310 -22.29 24.79 -5.76
N PRO A 311 -21.82 25.62 -4.81
CA PRO A 311 -22.02 25.40 -3.38
C PRO A 311 -23.50 25.18 -3.04
N ALA A 312 -23.77 24.41 -1.98
CA ALA A 312 -25.14 24.17 -1.53
C ALA A 312 -25.84 25.50 -1.17
N GLY A 313 -27.00 25.76 -1.78
CA GLY A 313 -27.80 26.98 -1.56
C GLY A 313 -27.79 27.99 -2.70
N GLU A 314 -26.92 27.82 -3.71
CA GLU A 314 -26.92 28.63 -4.94
C GLU A 314 -27.69 27.92 -6.08
N PRO A 315 -28.20 28.66 -7.09
CA PRO A 315 -28.83 28.05 -8.26
C PRO A 315 -27.88 27.05 -8.93
N GLN A 316 -28.38 25.90 -9.41
CA GLN A 316 -27.60 24.85 -10.08
C GLN A 316 -27.10 25.27 -11.48
N VAL A 317 -26.34 26.35 -11.55
CA VAL A 317 -25.65 26.78 -12.77
C VAL A 317 -24.27 26.14 -12.78
N TYR A 318 -24.12 25.13 -13.63
CA TYR A 318 -22.83 24.49 -13.88
C TYR A 318 -21.92 25.49 -14.59
N ALA A 319 -20.72 25.69 -14.05
CA ALA A 319 -19.75 26.60 -14.63
C ALA A 319 -18.53 25.82 -15.12
N PRO A 320 -18.15 25.97 -16.40
CA PRO A 320 -17.04 25.21 -16.99
C PRO A 320 -15.70 25.71 -16.45
N ILE A 321 -14.83 24.77 -16.13
CA ILE A 321 -13.44 25.00 -15.74
C ILE A 321 -12.54 24.25 -16.73
N ARG A 322 -11.72 25.01 -17.46
CA ARG A 322 -10.75 24.47 -18.41
C ARG A 322 -9.36 24.95 -18.08
N TYR A 323 -8.44 24.02 -17.84
CA TYR A 323 -7.06 24.36 -17.56
C TYR A 323 -6.11 23.25 -17.98
N ASN A 324 -4.84 23.61 -18.11
CA ASN A 324 -3.76 22.67 -18.29
C ASN A 324 -2.69 22.85 -17.21
N THR A 325 -2.01 21.74 -16.91
CA THR A 325 -0.87 21.72 -15.99
C THR A 325 0.36 21.22 -16.75
N GLN A 326 1.45 21.97 -16.64
CA GLN A 326 2.78 21.57 -17.11
C GLN A 326 3.66 21.39 -15.87
N ASP A 327 4.20 20.20 -15.68
CA ASP A 327 4.95 19.84 -14.47
C ASP A 327 6.27 19.21 -14.87
N LEU A 328 7.36 19.80 -14.41
CA LEU A 328 8.72 19.31 -14.60
C LEU A 328 9.42 19.28 -13.25
N TRP A 329 9.97 18.12 -12.88
CA TRP A 329 10.88 18.04 -11.74
C TRP A 329 12.09 17.17 -12.05
N VAL A 330 13.19 17.50 -11.38
CA VAL A 330 14.45 16.77 -11.45
C VAL A 330 15.05 16.69 -10.06
N GLY A 331 15.62 15.53 -9.73
CA GLY A 331 16.31 15.27 -8.48
C GLY A 331 17.62 14.55 -8.71
N ARG A 332 18.60 14.83 -7.86
CA ARG A 332 19.89 14.15 -7.82
C ARG A 332 20.15 13.60 -6.44
N SER A 333 20.52 12.32 -6.39
CA SER A 333 20.99 11.62 -5.20
C SER A 333 22.51 11.74 -5.12
N LEU A 334 23.01 12.13 -3.96
CA LEU A 334 24.42 12.28 -3.64
C LEU A 334 24.77 11.26 -2.54
N PRO A 335 25.71 10.34 -2.80
CA PRO A 335 26.17 9.41 -1.78
C PRO A 335 26.92 10.16 -0.68
N LEU A 336 26.72 9.75 0.56
CA LEU A 336 27.50 10.25 1.68
C LEU A 336 28.81 9.46 1.78
N ARG A 337 29.90 10.14 2.09
CA ARG A 337 31.20 9.49 2.27
C ARG A 337 31.13 8.48 3.42
N SER A 338 31.74 7.31 3.20
CA SER A 338 32.00 6.30 4.22
C SER A 338 33.49 6.26 4.50
N TYR A 339 33.88 6.00 5.75
CA TYR A 339 35.27 5.81 6.15
C TYR A 339 35.68 4.31 6.14
N ASP A 340 34.72 3.41 5.92
CA ASP A 340 34.96 1.98 5.75
C ASP A 340 35.00 1.65 4.26
N LEU A 341 36.18 1.24 3.76
CA LEU A 341 36.42 0.92 2.35
C LEU A 341 35.62 -0.30 1.86
N GLY A 342 35.14 -1.16 2.78
CA GLY A 342 34.33 -2.33 2.46
C GLY A 342 32.83 -2.11 2.54
N TYR A 343 32.38 -0.91 2.95
CA TYR A 343 30.96 -0.65 3.19
C TYR A 343 30.53 0.72 2.65
N GLU A 344 29.69 0.69 1.62
CA GLU A 344 29.06 1.91 1.12
C GLU A 344 27.95 2.36 2.08
N ASN A 345 27.98 3.64 2.45
CA ASN A 345 26.95 4.22 3.31
C ASN A 345 25.60 4.22 2.56
N PRO A 346 24.55 3.52 3.03
CA PRO A 346 23.24 3.49 2.36
C PRO A 346 22.47 4.81 2.46
N GLY A 347 22.95 5.79 3.25
CA GLY A 347 22.40 7.13 3.31
C GLY A 347 22.66 7.94 2.04
N ARG A 348 21.63 8.65 1.58
CA ARG A 348 21.67 9.54 0.42
C ARG A 348 21.18 10.93 0.79
N LEU A 349 21.94 11.95 0.39
CA LEU A 349 21.48 13.33 0.35
C LEU A 349 20.84 13.59 -1.01
N ILE A 350 19.63 14.11 -1.04
CA ILE A 350 18.85 14.31 -2.25
C ILE A 350 18.56 15.79 -2.40
N LEU A 351 18.89 16.33 -3.58
CA LEU A 351 18.56 17.69 -3.99
C LEU A 351 17.59 17.60 -5.14
N ALA A 352 16.46 18.31 -5.06
CA ALA A 352 15.46 18.29 -6.12
C ALA A 352 14.85 19.67 -6.35
N ALA A 353 14.45 19.92 -7.60
CA ALA A 353 13.75 21.11 -8.01
C ALA A 353 12.52 20.74 -8.85
N ARG A 354 11.46 21.54 -8.78
CA ARG A 354 10.23 21.41 -9.57
C ARG A 354 9.73 22.74 -10.06
N MET A 355 9.21 22.77 -11.27
CA MET A 355 8.43 23.85 -11.84
C MET A 355 7.04 23.30 -12.19
N LEU A 356 6.00 23.93 -11.66
CA LEU A 356 4.61 23.61 -11.94
C LEU A 356 3.91 24.86 -12.46
N ARG A 357 3.37 24.77 -13.66
CA ARG A 357 2.55 25.81 -14.28
C ARG A 357 1.12 25.32 -14.41
N THR A 358 0.18 26.06 -13.85
CA THR A 358 -1.26 25.86 -14.01
C THR A 358 -1.84 27.06 -14.74
N TYR A 359 -2.47 26.80 -15.88
CA TYR A 359 -3.04 27.83 -16.73
C TYR A 359 -4.50 27.52 -17.06
N HIS A 360 -5.40 28.39 -16.62
CA HIS A 360 -6.83 28.31 -16.84
C HIS A 360 -7.19 29.09 -18.11
N THR A 361 -7.77 28.37 -19.08
CA THR A 361 -8.36 28.97 -20.29
C THR A 361 -9.79 29.43 -20.03
N THR A 362 -10.54 28.74 -19.17
CA THR A 362 -11.90 29.11 -18.76
C THR A 362 -12.01 28.97 -17.26
N ARG A 363 -12.49 30.02 -16.59
CA ARG A 363 -12.65 30.08 -15.14
C ARG A 363 -14.03 30.61 -14.74
N PRO A 364 -14.70 30.00 -13.75
CA PRO A 364 -16.04 30.38 -13.33
C PRO A 364 -16.04 31.63 -12.43
N ASN A 365 -14.95 31.87 -11.70
CA ASN A 365 -14.76 33.06 -10.87
C ASN A 365 -13.27 33.38 -10.70
N LEU A 366 -12.99 34.54 -10.08
CA LEU A 366 -11.64 35.05 -9.85
C LEU A 366 -10.83 34.25 -8.80
N ASN A 367 -11.40 33.23 -8.15
CA ASN A 367 -10.65 32.38 -7.21
C ASN A 367 -9.86 31.27 -7.92
N TYR A 368 -10.11 31.03 -9.21
CA TYR A 368 -9.33 30.11 -10.05
C TYR A 368 -8.18 30.87 -10.70
N LEU A 369 -7.03 30.80 -10.05
CA LEU A 369 -5.84 31.57 -10.40
C LEU A 369 -4.96 30.77 -11.35
N ASN A 370 -4.39 31.46 -12.33
CA ASN A 370 -3.17 30.97 -12.94
C ASN A 370 -2.06 30.98 -11.89
N ALA A 371 -1.21 29.96 -11.91
CA ALA A 371 -0.14 29.83 -10.93
C ALA A 371 1.11 29.26 -11.58
N ASN A 372 2.24 29.91 -11.35
CA ASN A 372 3.57 29.40 -11.62
C ASN A 372 4.25 29.15 -10.27
N ALA A 373 4.46 27.89 -9.93
CA ALA A 373 5.10 27.49 -8.69
C ALA A 373 6.47 26.86 -8.98
N VAL A 374 7.48 27.28 -8.21
CA VAL A 374 8.81 26.67 -8.21
C VAL A 374 9.09 26.16 -6.82
N PHE A 375 9.58 24.92 -6.71
CA PHE A 375 9.92 24.28 -5.45
C PHE A 375 11.35 23.77 -5.48
N GLY A 376 12.06 23.91 -4.37
CA GLY A 376 13.34 23.26 -4.09
C GLY A 376 13.20 22.38 -2.86
N THR A 377 13.82 21.21 -2.84
CA THR A 377 13.83 20.34 -1.67
C THR A 377 15.20 19.75 -1.43
N VAL A 378 15.62 19.77 -0.18
CA VAL A 378 16.79 19.05 0.33
C VAL A 378 16.28 17.94 1.23
N GLY A 379 16.76 16.72 1.04
CA GLY A 379 16.40 15.62 1.91
C GLY A 379 17.51 14.63 2.15
N TYR A 380 17.35 13.86 3.21
CA TYR A 380 18.19 12.74 3.58
C TYR A 380 17.32 11.49 3.60
N SER A 381 17.72 10.44 2.88
CA SER A 381 17.01 9.17 2.82
C SER A 381 17.99 8.02 3.13
N LEU A 382 17.56 7.15 4.03
CA LEU A 382 18.19 5.87 4.37
C LEU A 382 17.14 4.80 4.18
N ARG A 383 17.40 3.79 3.34
CA ARG A 383 16.45 2.73 3.00
C ARG A 383 17.07 1.37 3.23
N ARG A 384 16.28 0.45 3.77
CA ARG A 384 16.61 -0.96 3.99
C ARG A 384 15.36 -1.81 3.82
N TYR A 385 15.51 -3.03 3.32
CA TYR A 385 14.37 -3.93 3.09
C TYR A 385 14.52 -5.25 3.82
N TYR A 386 13.40 -5.74 4.32
CA TYR A 386 13.27 -7.07 4.91
C TYR A 386 12.21 -7.86 4.16
N LYS A 387 12.46 -9.16 3.96
CA LYS A 387 11.48 -10.05 3.34
C LYS A 387 10.57 -10.66 4.41
N ASP A 388 9.25 -10.60 4.22
CA ASP A 388 8.25 -11.25 5.07
C ASP A 388 7.07 -11.76 4.21
N LYS A 389 6.06 -12.38 4.84
CA LYS A 389 4.82 -12.86 4.22
C LYS A 389 3.62 -12.49 5.09
N TYR A 390 2.42 -12.55 4.50
CA TYR A 390 1.15 -12.39 5.21
C TYR A 390 0.94 -10.99 5.80
N LEU A 391 1.22 -9.99 4.96
CA LEU A 391 0.81 -8.60 5.17
C LEU A 391 -0.39 -8.32 4.27
N PHE A 392 -0.14 -7.93 3.02
CA PHE A 392 -1.15 -7.69 2.00
C PHE A 392 -1.38 -8.92 1.16
N GLY A 393 -0.29 -9.63 0.83
CA GLY A 393 -0.27 -10.88 0.11
C GLY A 393 -0.58 -12.06 1.02
N PHE A 394 -1.25 -13.07 0.47
CA PHE A 394 -1.57 -14.29 1.19
C PHE A 394 -0.49 -15.31 0.84
N GLY A 395 0.72 -15.13 1.36
CA GLY A 395 1.85 -16.07 1.21
C GLY A 395 2.80 -15.82 0.03
N ARG A 396 2.68 -14.68 -0.66
CA ARG A 396 3.73 -14.15 -1.54
C ARG A 396 4.82 -13.45 -0.70
N THR A 397 6.06 -13.45 -1.18
CA THR A 397 7.16 -12.67 -0.58
C THR A 397 6.87 -11.18 -0.71
N GLU A 398 6.88 -10.47 0.42
CA GLU A 398 6.67 -9.03 0.51
C GLU A 398 7.93 -8.35 1.05
N ASP A 399 8.35 -7.27 0.39
CA ASP A 399 9.51 -6.48 0.80
C ASP A 399 9.04 -5.32 1.70
N ILE A 400 9.38 -5.37 2.99
CA ILE A 400 9.02 -4.37 3.99
C ILE A 400 10.10 -3.27 4.00
N PRO A 401 9.76 -2.02 3.66
CA PRO A 401 10.70 -0.91 3.72
C PRO A 401 10.90 -0.43 5.17
N THR A 402 12.16 -0.18 5.52
CA THR A 402 12.61 0.39 6.81
C THR A 402 13.64 1.48 6.56
N GLY A 403 13.85 2.35 7.53
CA GLY A 403 14.84 3.41 7.44
C GLY A 403 14.32 4.76 7.90
N THR A 404 14.86 5.83 7.33
CA THR A 404 14.58 7.21 7.74
C THR A 404 14.57 8.13 6.52
N LEU A 405 13.59 9.03 6.46
CA LEU A 405 13.49 10.10 5.48
C LEU A 405 13.28 11.43 6.21
N LEU A 406 14.15 12.39 5.92
CA LEU A 406 14.04 13.78 6.35
C LEU A 406 14.00 14.63 5.08
N SER A 407 13.07 15.56 4.95
CA SER A 407 13.06 16.50 3.82
C SER A 407 12.56 17.88 4.23
N ALA A 408 13.19 18.91 3.68
CA ALA A 408 12.77 20.30 3.80
C ALA A 408 12.54 20.87 2.40
N THR A 409 11.33 21.35 2.15
CA THR A 409 10.87 21.93 0.88
C THR A 409 10.65 23.42 1.07
N VAL A 410 11.21 24.21 0.16
CA VAL A 410 10.89 25.62 0.00
C VAL A 410 10.24 25.83 -1.36
N GLY A 411 9.29 26.74 -1.44
CA GLY A 411 8.63 27.05 -2.70
C GLY A 411 8.28 28.51 -2.83
N TYR A 412 8.09 28.94 -4.07
CA TYR A 412 7.61 30.25 -4.43
C TYR A 412 6.52 30.09 -5.48
N GLU A 413 5.34 30.64 -5.20
CA GLU A 413 4.20 30.59 -6.10
C GLU A 413 3.80 32.01 -6.49
N LEU A 414 3.86 32.27 -7.80
CA LEU A 414 3.32 33.46 -8.45
C LEU A 414 1.93 33.11 -8.96
N ASN A 415 0.89 33.67 -8.34
CA ASN A 415 -0.47 33.55 -8.82
C ASN A 415 -1.08 34.93 -9.13
N ASP A 416 -2.24 34.93 -9.80
CA ASP A 416 -2.92 36.15 -10.25
C ASP A 416 -3.35 37.10 -9.10
N GLN A 417 -3.29 36.68 -7.84
CA GLN A 417 -3.66 37.50 -6.67
C GLN A 417 -2.44 38.09 -5.96
N SER A 418 -1.54 37.24 -5.46
CA SER A 418 -0.39 37.67 -4.67
C SER A 418 0.69 36.58 -4.61
N PRO A 419 1.98 36.95 -4.74
CA PRO A 419 3.07 36.00 -4.54
C PRO A 419 3.05 35.43 -3.12
N ARG A 420 3.34 34.13 -3.00
CA ARG A 420 3.42 33.44 -1.70
C ARG A 420 4.58 32.46 -1.65
N ASN A 421 5.26 32.44 -0.51
CA ASN A 421 6.30 31.46 -0.21
C ASN A 421 5.64 30.21 0.39
N TYR A 422 6.24 29.06 0.15
CA TYR A 422 5.85 27.79 0.76
C TYR A 422 7.00 27.23 1.57
N TYR A 423 6.71 26.72 2.75
CA TYR A 423 7.65 26.01 3.60
C TYR A 423 7.04 24.67 4.00
N GLY A 424 7.79 23.59 3.80
CA GLY A 424 7.37 22.25 4.18
C GLY A 424 8.50 21.44 4.76
N THR A 425 8.18 20.57 5.71
CA THR A 425 9.11 19.62 6.31
C THR A 425 8.43 18.27 6.47
N ARG A 426 9.12 17.19 6.13
CA ARG A 426 8.62 15.82 6.34
C ARG A 426 9.70 14.99 7.01
N ILE A 427 9.27 14.25 8.02
CA ILE A 427 10.07 13.29 8.77
C ILE A 427 9.32 11.97 8.74
N SER A 428 10.02 10.89 8.44
CA SER A 428 9.46 9.55 8.60
C SER A 428 10.55 8.54 8.93
N THR A 429 10.21 7.56 9.75
CA THR A 429 11.12 6.46 10.09
C THR A 429 10.33 5.18 10.28
N ALA A 430 10.93 4.04 9.93
CA ALA A 430 10.44 2.74 10.36
C ALA A 430 11.54 1.79 10.78
N SER A 431 11.17 0.94 11.73
CA SER A 431 11.98 -0.19 12.19
C SER A 431 11.18 -1.48 12.08
N TYR A 432 11.86 -2.56 11.71
CA TYR A 432 11.30 -3.91 11.68
C TYR A 432 12.15 -4.85 12.52
N SER A 433 11.49 -5.70 13.30
CA SER A 433 12.12 -6.79 14.03
C SER A 433 11.25 -8.04 13.96
N PRO A 434 11.82 -9.23 13.67
CA PRO A 434 11.07 -10.49 13.67
C PRO A 434 10.31 -10.78 14.98
N ARG A 435 10.80 -10.24 16.11
CA ARG A 435 10.21 -10.47 17.44
C ARG A 435 9.14 -9.44 17.81
N LYS A 436 9.34 -8.17 17.43
CA LYS A 436 8.49 -7.04 17.84
C LYS A 436 7.52 -6.57 16.75
N GLY A 437 7.71 -6.99 15.51
CA GLY A 437 6.94 -6.51 14.36
C GLY A 437 7.54 -5.24 13.75
N TYR A 438 6.70 -4.42 13.13
CA TYR A 438 7.06 -3.21 12.41
C TYR A 438 6.42 -1.99 13.04
N LEU A 439 7.19 -0.92 13.19
CA LEU A 439 6.70 0.38 13.62
C LEU A 439 7.15 1.44 12.61
N TYR A 440 6.19 2.16 12.05
CA TYR A 440 6.37 3.33 11.19
C TYR A 440 5.82 4.56 11.89
N LEU A 441 6.58 5.65 11.81
CA LEU A 441 6.23 6.97 12.32
C LEU A 441 6.47 7.99 11.20
N SER A 442 5.52 8.90 10.98
CA SER A 442 5.71 10.04 10.10
C SER A 442 5.08 11.31 10.66
N GLY A 443 5.74 12.43 10.42
CA GLY A 443 5.22 13.77 10.63
C GLY A 443 5.51 14.63 9.41
N GLU A 444 4.53 15.43 8.99
CA GLU A 444 4.64 16.37 7.89
C GLU A 444 4.02 17.69 8.29
N PHE A 445 4.73 18.77 8.02
CA PHE A 445 4.27 20.14 8.20
C PHE A 445 4.42 20.88 6.88
N GLY A 446 3.43 21.71 6.52
CA GLY A 446 3.49 22.55 5.33
C GLY A 446 2.63 23.79 5.50
N SER A 447 3.09 24.95 5.05
CA SER A 447 2.29 26.17 5.05
C SER A 447 2.75 27.16 4.00
N TYR A 448 1.80 27.93 3.47
CA TYR A 448 2.09 29.12 2.69
C TYR A 448 2.26 30.33 3.61
N VAL A 449 3.09 31.27 3.19
CA VAL A 449 3.31 32.56 3.85
C VAL A 449 3.30 33.65 2.79
N ARG A 450 2.46 34.67 2.96
CA ARG A 450 2.47 35.86 2.08
C ARG A 450 3.54 36.84 2.54
N PRO A 451 4.57 37.15 1.74
CA PRO A 451 5.67 38.02 2.17
C PRO A 451 5.21 39.43 2.57
N ALA A 452 4.23 39.98 1.85
CA ALA A 452 3.73 41.35 2.09
C ALA A 452 3.06 41.52 3.46
N THR A 453 2.26 40.53 3.90
CA THR A 453 1.49 40.60 5.14
C THR A 453 2.02 39.73 6.27
N ARG A 454 3.02 38.87 5.99
CA ARG A 454 3.57 37.84 6.90
C ARG A 454 2.50 36.90 7.47
N ASP A 455 1.43 36.72 6.71
CA ASP A 455 0.29 35.88 7.08
C ASP A 455 0.54 34.42 6.68
N TRP A 456 0.35 33.51 7.64
CA TRP A 456 0.47 32.06 7.46
C TRP A 456 -0.88 31.49 7.05
N GLN A 457 -0.92 30.82 5.91
CA GLN A 457 -2.15 30.36 5.28
C GLN A 457 -2.04 28.93 4.80
N GLN A 458 -3.19 28.27 4.77
CA GLN A 458 -3.33 26.93 4.21
C GLN A 458 -2.35 25.92 4.83
N GLY A 459 -2.05 26.07 6.12
CA GLY A 459 -1.14 25.20 6.84
C GLY A 459 -1.72 23.81 7.07
N LEU A 460 -0.83 22.83 7.20
CA LEU A 460 -1.13 21.44 7.50
C LEU A 460 -0.08 20.90 8.47
N LEU A 461 -0.54 20.24 9.52
CA LEU A 461 0.25 19.31 10.32
C LEU A 461 -0.37 17.92 10.19
N SER A 462 0.36 16.97 9.62
CA SER A 462 -0.05 15.58 9.44
C SER A 462 0.87 14.66 10.24
N THR A 463 0.30 13.66 10.92
CA THR A 463 1.07 12.61 11.60
C THR A 463 0.48 11.24 11.32
N GLU A 464 1.35 10.25 11.20
CA GLU A 464 0.97 8.89 10.89
C GLU A 464 1.78 7.89 11.71
N ILE A 465 1.11 6.90 12.30
CA ILE A 465 1.73 5.81 13.04
C ILE A 465 1.13 4.51 12.54
N LEU A 466 1.94 3.63 11.95
CA LEU A 466 1.52 2.29 11.52
C LEU A 466 2.33 1.25 12.27
N TYR A 467 1.65 0.34 12.96
CA TYR A 467 2.26 -0.77 13.67
C TYR A 467 1.62 -2.10 13.25
N PHE A 468 2.44 -3.11 12.99
CA PHE A 468 1.96 -4.48 12.85
C PHE A 468 2.83 -5.45 13.64
N THR A 469 2.22 -6.49 14.21
CA THR A 469 2.93 -7.50 15.01
C THR A 469 3.68 -8.51 14.14
N ARG A 470 4.54 -9.33 14.76
CA ARG A 470 5.02 -10.56 14.11
C ARG A 470 3.85 -11.46 13.66
N LEU A 471 4.14 -12.39 12.74
CA LEU A 471 3.17 -13.44 12.39
C LEU A 471 3.07 -14.47 13.53
N TYR A 472 1.92 -14.52 14.18
CA TYR A 472 1.63 -15.57 15.16
C TYR A 472 1.13 -16.81 14.44
N HIS A 473 1.51 -17.98 14.97
CA HIS A 473 1.12 -19.27 14.43
C HIS A 473 0.32 -20.03 15.49
N THR A 474 -0.83 -20.58 15.10
CA THR A 474 -1.69 -21.39 15.97
C THR A 474 -2.24 -22.56 15.14
N GLY A 475 -1.57 -23.71 15.22
CA GLY A 475 -1.84 -24.84 14.31
C GLY A 475 -1.58 -24.46 12.85
N ASN A 476 -2.57 -24.67 11.98
CA ASN A 476 -2.49 -24.30 10.56
C ASN A 476 -2.98 -22.87 10.26
N TYR A 477 -3.31 -22.09 11.29
CA TYR A 477 -3.74 -20.70 11.16
C TYR A 477 -2.59 -19.76 11.50
N GLN A 478 -2.57 -18.64 10.79
CA GLN A 478 -1.64 -17.55 11.05
C GLN A 478 -2.43 -16.28 11.32
N TRP A 479 -1.95 -15.43 12.20
CA TRP A 479 -2.65 -14.19 12.50
C TRP A 479 -1.71 -13.03 12.85
N ARG A 480 -2.18 -11.81 12.58
CA ARG A 480 -1.44 -10.57 12.76
C ARG A 480 -2.39 -9.46 13.17
N HIS A 481 -1.91 -8.57 14.05
CA HIS A 481 -2.59 -7.34 14.40
C HIS A 481 -1.99 -6.15 13.66
N PHE A 482 -2.84 -5.22 13.28
CA PHE A 482 -2.50 -3.95 12.66
C PHE A 482 -3.12 -2.81 13.46
N LEU A 483 -2.34 -1.79 13.76
CA LEU A 483 -2.76 -0.55 14.38
C LEU A 483 -2.31 0.60 13.49
N TRP A 484 -3.23 1.52 13.20
CA TRP A 484 -2.92 2.69 12.39
C TRP A 484 -3.58 3.93 12.97
N ASN A 485 -2.77 4.94 13.22
CA ASN A 485 -3.20 6.26 13.60
C ASN A 485 -2.85 7.24 12.48
N ARG A 486 -3.82 8.07 12.09
CA ARG A 486 -3.65 9.14 11.11
C ARG A 486 -4.30 10.41 11.64
N MET A 487 -3.52 11.48 11.75
CA MET A 487 -4.00 12.80 12.17
C MET A 487 -3.65 13.82 11.09
N ALA A 488 -4.59 14.71 10.77
CA ALA A 488 -4.35 15.87 9.92
C ALA A 488 -5.02 17.07 10.55
N VAL A 489 -4.25 18.14 10.77
CA VAL A 489 -4.70 19.39 11.38
C VAL A 489 -4.49 20.52 10.38
N GLY A 490 -5.58 21.11 9.90
CA GLY A 490 -5.56 22.29 9.05
C GLY A 490 -5.38 23.57 9.87
N LEU A 491 -4.42 24.41 9.48
CA LEU A 491 -4.11 25.69 10.13
C LEU A 491 -4.41 26.83 9.17
N ASN A 492 -5.21 27.83 9.60
CA ASN A 492 -5.57 29.00 8.78
C ASN A 492 -5.97 28.64 7.34
N ARG A 493 -6.82 27.61 7.18
CA ARG A 493 -7.36 27.18 5.89
C ARG A 493 -8.42 28.19 5.42
N LEU A 494 -8.64 28.24 4.11
CA LEU A 494 -9.66 29.12 3.53
C LEU A 494 -11.07 28.63 3.92
N PRO A 495 -12.06 29.52 4.06
CA PRO A 495 -13.46 29.11 4.21
C PRO A 495 -13.90 28.20 3.05
N GLY A 496 -14.48 27.04 3.38
CA GLY A 496 -14.88 26.02 2.39
C GLY A 496 -13.79 25.00 2.00
N ASP A 497 -12.57 25.17 2.50
CA ASP A 497 -11.44 24.25 2.30
C ASP A 497 -11.50 23.08 3.30
N LEU A 498 -12.52 22.24 3.11
CA LEU A 498 -12.88 21.10 3.98
C LEU A 498 -12.69 19.75 3.25
N PRO A 499 -11.50 19.41 2.70
CA PRO A 499 -11.32 18.16 1.97
C PRO A 499 -11.27 16.93 2.87
N LEU A 500 -11.07 17.10 4.19
CA LEU A 500 -10.92 15.97 5.09
C LEU A 500 -12.27 15.33 5.37
N SER A 501 -12.35 14.04 5.09
CA SER A 501 -13.48 13.19 5.45
C SER A 501 -13.04 12.05 6.36
N ILE A 502 -14.00 11.49 7.08
CA ILE A 502 -13.89 10.24 7.83
C ILE A 502 -14.54 9.06 7.09
N GLU A 503 -14.94 9.27 5.83
CA GLU A 503 -15.39 8.20 4.94
C GLU A 503 -14.23 7.61 4.13
N GLY A 504 -14.45 6.40 3.60
CA GLY A 504 -13.51 5.73 2.71
C GLY A 504 -12.28 5.14 3.42
N GLU A 505 -11.21 4.93 2.66
CA GLU A 505 -10.03 4.16 3.09
C GLU A 505 -9.13 4.88 4.11
N ARG A 506 -9.29 6.20 4.25
CA ARG A 506 -8.54 7.00 5.22
C ARG A 506 -9.30 7.30 6.52
N GLY A 507 -10.55 6.85 6.60
CA GLY A 507 -11.47 7.14 7.70
C GLY A 507 -11.91 5.91 8.48
N LEU A 508 -13.21 5.75 8.67
CA LEU A 508 -13.81 4.55 9.21
C LEU A 508 -14.14 3.61 8.05
N ARG A 509 -13.67 2.36 8.12
CA ARG A 509 -14.01 1.36 7.09
C ARG A 509 -15.52 1.26 6.96
N GLY A 510 -16.05 1.21 5.75
CA GLY A 510 -17.48 0.99 5.51
C GLY A 510 -18.44 2.07 6.01
N PHE A 511 -17.96 3.16 6.61
CA PHE A 511 -18.81 4.25 7.06
C PHE A 511 -19.29 5.08 5.87
N ARG A 512 -20.57 5.46 5.87
CA ARG A 512 -21.15 6.49 5.00
C ARG A 512 -22.11 7.32 5.84
N GLY A 513 -21.84 8.61 5.92
CA GLY A 513 -22.66 9.59 6.59
C GLY A 513 -23.94 9.92 5.81
N PRO A 514 -24.98 10.42 6.49
CA PRO A 514 -26.19 10.95 5.84
C PRO A 514 -25.93 12.21 5.01
N TYR A 515 -24.84 12.93 5.29
CA TYR A 515 -24.40 14.13 4.58
C TYR A 515 -22.88 14.04 4.32
N ASP A 516 -22.36 14.87 3.43
CA ASP A 516 -20.92 14.97 3.13
C ASP A 516 -20.17 15.51 4.36
N LEU A 517 -19.74 14.59 5.24
CA LEU A 517 -19.04 14.89 6.49
C LEU A 517 -17.62 15.33 6.18
N ARG A 518 -17.45 16.65 6.13
CA ARG A 518 -16.20 17.33 5.79
C ARG A 518 -15.74 18.25 6.90
N GLY A 519 -14.42 18.27 7.12
CA GLY A 519 -13.82 19.02 8.21
C GLY A 519 -12.47 19.64 7.86
N THR A 520 -11.99 20.48 8.76
CA THR A 520 -10.66 21.10 8.69
C THR A 520 -9.58 20.28 9.40
N SER A 521 -9.97 19.34 10.26
CA SER A 521 -9.02 18.51 11.01
C SER A 521 -9.64 17.16 11.32
N ARG A 522 -8.85 16.10 11.23
CA ARG A 522 -9.28 14.74 11.56
C ARG A 522 -8.23 13.98 12.36
N LEU A 523 -8.72 13.03 13.16
CA LEU A 523 -7.92 12.00 13.82
C LEU A 523 -8.63 10.68 13.60
N VAL A 524 -7.91 9.68 13.09
CA VAL A 524 -8.44 8.36 12.78
C VAL A 524 -7.57 7.31 13.43
N LEU A 525 -8.21 6.36 14.12
CA LEU A 525 -7.62 5.19 14.73
C LEU A 525 -8.25 3.96 14.10
N ASN A 526 -7.43 3.08 13.54
CA ASN A 526 -7.86 1.83 12.93
C ASN A 526 -7.11 0.66 13.55
N TYR A 527 -7.85 -0.28 14.13
CA TYR A 527 -7.32 -1.54 14.62
C TYR A 527 -7.89 -2.70 13.81
N GLU A 528 -7.03 -3.63 13.40
CA GLU A 528 -7.43 -4.82 12.66
C GLU A 528 -6.70 -6.06 13.17
N THR A 529 -7.41 -7.17 13.19
CA THR A 529 -6.83 -8.51 13.32
C THR A 529 -7.19 -9.31 12.08
N THR A 530 -6.18 -9.80 11.37
CA THR A 530 -6.37 -10.70 10.23
C THR A 530 -5.92 -12.10 10.61
N VAL A 531 -6.77 -13.09 10.32
CA VAL A 531 -6.52 -14.52 10.51
C VAL A 531 -6.49 -15.21 9.15
N TYR A 532 -5.30 -15.63 8.72
CA TYR A 532 -5.11 -16.36 7.48
C TYR A 532 -5.42 -17.84 7.70
N THR A 533 -6.25 -18.39 6.82
CA THR A 533 -6.70 -19.78 6.90
C THR A 533 -5.95 -20.65 5.88
N PRO A 534 -5.83 -21.97 6.13
CA PRO A 534 -5.26 -22.89 5.14
C PRO A 534 -6.24 -23.22 4.00
N VAL A 535 -7.46 -22.65 4.02
CA VAL A 535 -8.51 -22.94 3.04
C VAL A 535 -8.24 -22.15 1.76
N SER A 536 -8.22 -22.86 0.63
CA SER A 536 -8.16 -22.23 -0.69
C SER A 536 -9.23 -22.77 -1.63
N PHE A 537 -9.76 -21.89 -2.47
CA PHE A 537 -10.81 -22.16 -3.46
C PHE A 537 -10.37 -21.64 -4.84
N LEU A 538 -10.19 -22.52 -5.84
CA LEU A 538 -9.74 -22.12 -7.19
C LEU A 538 -8.48 -21.20 -7.20
N GLY A 539 -7.56 -21.40 -6.25
CA GLY A 539 -6.37 -20.56 -6.07
C GLY A 539 -6.58 -19.29 -5.24
N PHE A 540 -7.83 -18.89 -4.96
CA PHE A 540 -8.13 -17.87 -3.95
C PHE A 540 -7.87 -18.42 -2.56
N ARG A 541 -7.09 -17.69 -1.77
CA ARG A 541 -6.84 -17.95 -0.35
C ARG A 541 -7.81 -17.12 0.49
N LEU A 542 -8.28 -17.70 1.59
CA LEU A 542 -9.25 -17.08 2.51
C LEU A 542 -8.58 -16.56 3.78
N ALA A 543 -8.92 -15.34 4.19
CA ALA A 543 -8.60 -14.79 5.51
C ALA A 543 -9.84 -14.20 6.18
N GLY A 544 -9.96 -14.38 7.49
CA GLY A 544 -10.95 -13.70 8.34
C GLY A 544 -10.38 -12.38 8.88
N VAL A 545 -11.23 -11.37 9.02
CA VAL A 545 -10.87 -10.04 9.51
C VAL A 545 -11.80 -9.63 10.63
N LEU A 546 -11.24 -9.03 11.69
CA LEU A 546 -11.96 -8.36 12.76
C LEU A 546 -11.40 -6.94 12.87
N PHE A 547 -12.26 -5.95 13.04
CA PHE A 547 -11.84 -4.56 13.13
C PHE A 547 -12.58 -3.71 14.16
N ALA A 548 -11.87 -2.70 14.66
CA ALA A 548 -12.40 -1.63 15.49
C ALA A 548 -11.78 -0.29 15.05
N ASP A 549 -12.61 0.68 14.72
CA ASP A 549 -12.23 1.98 14.20
C ASP A 549 -12.84 3.11 15.03
N ALA A 550 -12.11 4.21 15.18
CA ALA A 550 -12.58 5.43 15.80
C ALA A 550 -12.07 6.65 15.03
N ALA A 551 -12.93 7.65 14.82
CA ALA A 551 -12.58 8.85 14.08
C ALA A 551 -13.20 10.10 14.72
N TRP A 552 -12.40 11.16 14.80
CA TRP A 552 -12.82 12.50 15.15
C TRP A 552 -12.67 13.39 13.93
N LEU A 553 -13.67 14.23 13.71
CA LEU A 553 -13.69 15.19 12.62
C LEU A 553 -14.13 16.54 13.18
N ASN A 554 -13.31 17.56 12.98
CA ASN A 554 -13.69 18.91 13.31
C ASN A 554 -14.35 19.58 12.11
N THR A 555 -15.65 19.81 12.25
CA THR A 555 -16.52 20.46 11.27
C THR A 555 -16.77 21.94 11.59
N ARG A 556 -16.28 22.44 12.75
CA ARG A 556 -16.54 23.79 13.27
C ARG A 556 -15.30 24.67 13.18
N SER A 557 -15.48 25.94 12.81
CA SER A 557 -14.37 26.87 12.52
C SER A 557 -13.62 27.40 13.76
N SER A 558 -14.10 27.15 14.99
CA SER A 558 -13.59 27.83 16.19
C SER A 558 -12.31 27.23 16.78
N SER A 559 -11.91 26.02 16.37
CA SER A 559 -10.68 25.37 16.83
C SER A 559 -10.03 24.56 15.72
N ALA A 560 -8.71 24.40 15.77
CA ALA A 560 -7.96 23.56 14.85
C ALA A 560 -7.86 22.09 15.34
N LEU A 561 -8.24 21.77 16.58
CA LEU A 561 -8.05 20.41 17.10
C LEU A 561 -9.23 19.48 16.74
N PRO A 562 -8.98 18.21 16.36
CA PRO A 562 -10.02 17.28 15.96
C PRO A 562 -10.88 16.75 17.13
N MET A 563 -10.35 16.70 18.36
CA MET A 563 -10.94 15.94 19.48
C MET A 563 -12.04 16.67 20.28
N GLN A 564 -12.71 17.66 19.69
CA GLN A 564 -13.73 18.44 20.42
C GLN A 564 -15.11 17.76 20.46
N GLU A 565 -15.44 16.99 19.44
CA GLU A 565 -16.71 16.26 19.37
C GLU A 565 -16.54 14.79 19.79
N LYS A 566 -17.65 14.12 20.12
CA LYS A 566 -17.64 12.68 20.37
C LYS A 566 -17.18 11.93 19.11
N PRO A 567 -16.35 10.89 19.23
CA PRO A 567 -15.88 10.12 18.08
C PRO A 567 -17.03 9.41 17.36
N TYR A 568 -16.85 9.22 16.07
CA TYR A 568 -17.54 8.20 15.30
C TYR A 568 -16.79 6.88 15.48
N THR A 569 -17.50 5.79 15.72
CA THR A 569 -16.90 4.47 15.96
C THR A 569 -17.50 3.44 15.02
N GLY A 570 -16.71 2.43 14.66
CA GLY A 570 -17.12 1.33 13.81
C GLY A 570 -16.48 0.03 14.25
N PHE A 571 -17.26 -1.04 14.34
CA PHE A 571 -16.79 -2.37 14.71
C PHE A 571 -17.27 -3.36 13.66
N GLY A 572 -16.45 -4.33 13.29
CA GLY A 572 -16.91 -5.27 12.27
C GLY A 572 -16.05 -6.49 12.08
N VAL A 573 -16.59 -7.39 11.27
CA VAL A 573 -15.97 -8.66 10.88
C VAL A 573 -16.12 -8.86 9.38
N GLY A 574 -15.29 -9.72 8.80
CA GLY A 574 -15.55 -10.19 7.45
C GLY A 574 -14.49 -11.12 6.90
N PHE A 575 -14.55 -11.32 5.59
CA PHE A 575 -13.72 -12.28 4.87
C PHE A 575 -13.00 -11.61 3.70
N ARG A 576 -11.76 -12.02 3.47
CA ARG A 576 -10.94 -11.61 2.34
C ARG A 576 -10.57 -12.81 1.48
N PHE A 577 -10.68 -12.63 0.17
CA PHE A 577 -10.32 -13.62 -0.83
C PHE A 577 -9.27 -13.02 -1.77
N ARG A 578 -8.12 -13.66 -1.89
CA ARG A 578 -7.03 -13.19 -2.75
C ARG A 578 -6.41 -14.32 -3.55
N ASN A 579 -6.19 -14.12 -4.84
CA ASN A 579 -5.47 -15.06 -5.70
C ASN A 579 -4.21 -14.36 -6.24
N GLU A 580 -3.05 -14.73 -5.68
CA GLU A 580 -1.76 -14.13 -6.05
C GLU A 580 -1.35 -14.37 -7.51
N TYR A 581 -1.94 -15.36 -8.20
CA TYR A 581 -1.59 -15.70 -9.58
C TYR A 581 -2.39 -14.90 -10.59
N THR A 582 -3.35 -14.09 -10.14
CA THR A 582 -4.21 -13.29 -11.00
C THR A 582 -4.08 -11.81 -10.63
N PRO A 583 -4.38 -10.89 -11.54
CA PRO A 583 -4.31 -9.46 -11.28
C PRO A 583 -5.58 -8.95 -10.58
N VAL A 584 -6.49 -9.85 -10.23
CA VAL A 584 -7.74 -9.57 -9.53
C VAL A 584 -7.40 -9.08 -8.13
N ARG A 585 -7.96 -7.93 -7.76
CA ARG A 585 -7.77 -7.34 -6.44
C ARG A 585 -8.40 -8.23 -5.36
N THR A 586 -7.91 -8.12 -4.13
CA THR A 586 -8.50 -8.82 -2.98
C THR A 586 -9.97 -8.46 -2.85
N ILE A 587 -10.85 -9.46 -2.91
CA ILE A 587 -12.28 -9.29 -2.69
C ILE A 587 -12.53 -9.35 -1.18
N GLN A 588 -13.17 -8.33 -0.61
CA GLN A 588 -13.45 -8.26 0.82
C GLN A 588 -14.94 -8.08 1.02
N ILE A 589 -15.55 -8.94 1.83
CA ILE A 589 -16.95 -8.84 2.24
C ILE A 589 -16.96 -8.57 3.74
N LEU A 590 -17.41 -7.39 4.13
CA LEU A 590 -17.32 -6.88 5.49
C LEU A 590 -18.71 -6.55 6.03
N PHE A 591 -18.92 -6.86 7.30
CA PHE A 591 -20.08 -6.48 8.09
C PHE A 591 -19.61 -5.54 9.19
N GLY A 592 -20.12 -4.31 9.19
CA GLY A 592 -19.79 -3.29 10.18
C GLY A 592 -21.02 -2.80 10.94
N TYR A 593 -20.81 -2.43 12.20
CA TYR A 593 -21.74 -1.78 13.10
C TYR A 593 -21.18 -0.42 13.52
N TYR A 594 -21.98 0.63 13.34
CA TYR A 594 -21.63 2.03 13.59
C TYR A 594 -22.72 2.63 14.49
N PRO A 595 -22.44 2.84 15.79
CA PRO A 595 -23.43 3.34 16.74
C PRO A 595 -23.97 4.74 16.43
N ARG A 596 -23.24 5.55 15.66
CA ARG A 596 -23.59 6.93 15.32
C ARG A 596 -23.24 7.26 13.88
N GLY A 597 -24.08 8.07 13.23
CA GLY A 597 -23.73 8.81 12.03
C GLY A 597 -23.79 8.01 10.73
N LEU A 598 -24.30 6.77 10.76
CA LEU A 598 -24.53 6.00 9.55
C LEU A 598 -25.87 6.39 8.90
N THR A 599 -25.96 6.29 7.57
CA THR A 599 -27.22 6.46 6.82
C THR A 599 -28.31 5.47 7.24
N SER A 600 -27.94 4.24 7.61
CA SER A 600 -28.89 3.20 8.02
C SER A 600 -29.30 3.40 9.47
N ALA A 601 -30.62 3.41 9.74
CA ALA A 601 -31.20 3.58 11.07
C ALA A 601 -30.76 2.49 12.07
N SER A 602 -30.40 1.29 11.59
CA SER A 602 -29.96 0.18 12.43
C SER A 602 -28.48 0.26 12.84
N GLY A 603 -27.70 1.16 12.20
CA GLY A 603 -26.26 1.24 12.40
C GLY A 603 -25.47 0.08 11.76
N TYR A 604 -26.13 -0.91 11.14
CA TYR A 604 -25.44 -2.03 10.48
C TYR A 604 -25.25 -1.78 8.99
N ARG A 605 -24.17 -2.33 8.45
CA ARG A 605 -23.90 -2.30 7.02
C ARG A 605 -23.07 -3.49 6.56
N ILE A 606 -23.51 -4.09 5.45
CA ILE A 606 -22.70 -5.02 4.64
C ILE A 606 -22.15 -4.23 3.46
N TYR A 607 -20.87 -4.40 3.17
CA TYR A 607 -20.24 -3.75 2.02
C TYR A 607 -19.08 -4.58 1.48
N GLU A 608 -18.86 -4.43 0.18
CA GLU A 608 -17.68 -4.96 -0.49
C GLU A 608 -16.58 -3.91 -0.53
N SER A 609 -15.33 -4.32 -0.37
CA SER A 609 -14.17 -3.51 -0.75
C SER A 609 -13.16 -4.34 -1.52
N SER A 610 -12.55 -3.73 -2.53
CA SER A 610 -11.47 -4.35 -3.30
C SER A 610 -10.10 -3.71 -3.03
N ARG A 611 -10.01 -2.73 -2.12
CA ARG A 611 -8.79 -1.92 -1.93
C ARG A 611 -8.05 -2.36 -0.66
N PRO A 612 -6.72 -2.49 -0.71
CA PRO A 612 -5.94 -2.66 0.51
C PRO A 612 -6.11 -1.41 1.36
N TYR A 613 -6.38 -1.60 2.65
CA TYR A 613 -6.55 -0.49 3.57
C TYR A 613 -5.18 0.14 3.88
N TYR A 614 -4.19 -0.69 4.25
CA TYR A 614 -2.82 -0.27 4.58
C TYR A 614 -1.88 -0.28 3.36
N ASP A 615 -0.89 0.59 3.37
CA ASP A 615 0.19 0.68 2.37
C ASP A 615 1.50 1.12 3.07
N PHE A 616 2.66 0.81 2.51
CA PHE A 616 3.95 1.18 3.07
C PHE A 616 4.50 2.46 2.46
N SER A 617 5.10 3.31 3.30
CA SER A 617 5.99 4.35 2.83
C SER A 617 7.34 3.74 2.49
N ASP A 618 7.79 3.92 1.25
CA ASP A 618 9.05 3.35 0.76
C ASP A 618 10.29 4.19 1.15
N PHE A 619 10.10 5.26 1.96
CA PHE A 619 11.11 6.29 2.28
C PHE A 619 11.81 6.87 1.04
N SER A 620 11.17 6.71 -0.12
CA SER A 620 11.64 7.26 -1.38
C SER A 620 11.31 8.74 -1.43
N PHE A 621 12.19 9.48 -2.08
CA PHE A 621 12.02 10.89 -2.29
C PHE A 621 11.22 11.11 -3.57
N GLY A 622 10.11 11.83 -3.48
CA GLY A 622 9.24 12.14 -4.61
C GLY A 622 9.47 13.54 -5.18
N GLN A 623 8.58 13.94 -6.08
CA GLN A 623 8.55 15.30 -6.60
C GLN A 623 8.38 16.34 -5.47
N PRO A 624 9.17 17.43 -5.47
CA PRO A 624 8.97 18.56 -4.57
C PRO A 624 7.54 19.13 -4.65
N GLY A 625 6.99 19.62 -3.54
CA GLY A 625 5.68 20.26 -3.59
C GLY A 625 5.07 20.56 -2.24
N VAL A 626 3.79 20.88 -2.28
CA VAL A 626 2.98 21.21 -1.10
C VAL A 626 2.52 19.93 -0.41
N ALA A 627 2.48 19.97 0.92
CA ALA A 627 1.95 18.90 1.75
C ALA A 627 0.49 18.65 1.38
N ARG A 628 0.15 17.39 1.06
CA ARG A 628 -1.18 17.04 0.58
C ARG A 628 -2.18 17.03 1.72
N TYR A 629 -3.24 17.81 1.55
CA TYR A 629 -4.31 17.94 2.51
C TYR A 629 -5.54 17.14 2.06
N GLU A 630 -5.60 15.88 2.46
CA GLU A 630 -6.58 14.87 2.01
C GLU A 630 -6.87 13.80 3.07
#